data_AF-A0A2E2PKB0-F1
#
_entry.id   AF-A0A2E2PKB0-F1
#
_cell.length_a   1.000
_cell.length_b   1.000
_cell.length_c   1.000
_cell.angle_alpha   90.00
_cell.angle_beta   90.00
_cell.angle_gamma   90.00
#
_symmetry.space_group_name_H-M   'P 1'
#
loop_
_entity.id
_entity.type
_entity.pdbx_description
1 polymer ?
#
loop_
_entity_poly.entity_id
_entity_poly.type
_entity_poly.pdbx_seq_one_letter_code
_entity_poly.pdbx_strand_id
1 'polypeptide(L)'
;LLLDEISEMPLSLQAKLLRVLQEKKVTPIGGQRDIEVDVRVIATTNRNMVQEVKEKKFREDLYYRLNVFPIETLNLSERTDDIIPISIALLKRHTEIGKLPFITDRAKKILTDYNWPGNVRELENVLQRAIVLCDEKIIDENHIMVDVSCNNNFYKSFDENVKQAII
;
A
#
# COMPACT_ATOMS: atom_id res chain seq x y z
N LEU A 1 14.68 -11.93 -1.80
CA LEU A 1 14.68 -10.65 -2.52
C LEU A 1 13.24 -10.32 -2.89
N LEU A 2 12.76 -9.13 -2.55
CA LEU A 2 11.46 -8.61 -2.98
C LEU A 2 11.70 -7.53 -4.04
N LEU A 3 11.05 -7.67 -5.19
CA LEU A 3 11.07 -6.70 -6.28
C LEU A 3 9.71 -6.02 -6.31
N ASP A 4 9.64 -4.80 -5.78
CA ASP A 4 8.40 -4.03 -5.81
C ASP A 4 8.21 -3.32 -7.15
N GLU A 5 6.96 -3.21 -7.59
CA GLU A 5 6.53 -2.59 -8.85
C GLU A 5 7.38 -3.02 -10.07
N ILE A 6 7.50 -4.34 -10.29
CA ILE A 6 8.35 -4.90 -11.38
C ILE A 6 7.96 -4.40 -12.79
N SER A 7 6.72 -3.91 -12.95
CA SER A 7 6.22 -3.31 -14.18
C SER A 7 6.92 -2.01 -14.57
N GLU A 8 7.51 -1.27 -13.63
CA GLU A 8 8.26 -0.04 -13.93
C GLU A 8 9.68 -0.30 -14.42
N MET A 9 10.13 -1.56 -14.37
CA MET A 9 11.51 -1.90 -14.72
C MET A 9 11.77 -1.69 -16.22
N PRO A 10 12.82 -0.95 -16.62
CA PRO A 10 13.23 -0.85 -18.02
C PRO A 10 13.56 -2.21 -18.65
N LEU A 11 13.25 -2.38 -19.93
CA LEU A 11 13.47 -3.64 -20.68
C LEU A 11 14.92 -4.17 -20.59
N SER A 12 15.91 -3.28 -20.51
CA SER A 12 17.33 -3.65 -20.37
C SER A 12 17.63 -4.30 -19.02
N LEU A 13 16.98 -3.85 -17.94
CA LEU A 13 17.09 -4.46 -16.61
C LEU A 13 16.30 -5.77 -16.53
N GLN A 14 15.15 -5.85 -17.21
CA GLN A 14 14.37 -7.10 -17.31
C GLN A 14 15.21 -8.24 -17.92
N ALA A 15 16.00 -7.95 -18.97
CA ALA A 15 16.89 -8.94 -19.58
C ALA A 15 17.99 -9.43 -18.62
N LYS A 16 18.57 -8.52 -17.81
CA LYS A 16 19.55 -8.88 -16.79
C LYS A 16 18.93 -9.72 -15.68
N LEU A 17 17.74 -9.35 -15.22
CA LEU A 17 17.02 -10.11 -14.20
C LEU A 17 16.69 -11.53 -14.69
N LEU A 18 16.24 -11.67 -15.93
CA LEU A 18 16.00 -12.98 -16.53
C LEU A 18 17.25 -13.86 -16.51
N ARG A 19 18.41 -13.30 -16.87
CA ARG A 19 19.69 -13.99 -16.81
C ARG A 19 20.02 -14.47 -15.39
N VAL A 20 19.82 -13.62 -14.38
CA VAL A 20 20.03 -13.98 -12.97
C VAL A 20 19.08 -15.11 -12.54
N LEU A 21 17.80 -15.06 -12.94
CA LEU A 21 16.80 -16.09 -12.61
C LEU A 21 17.06 -17.45 -13.29
N GLN A 22 17.74 -17.44 -14.43
CA GLN A 22 18.06 -18.65 -15.21
C GLN A 22 19.42 -19.23 -14.80
N GLU A 23 20.47 -18.42 -14.82
CA GLU A 23 21.85 -18.85 -14.59
C GLU A 23 22.23 -18.91 -13.10
N LYS A 24 21.40 -18.35 -12.21
CA LYS A 24 21.71 -18.20 -10.78
C LYS A 24 23.05 -17.49 -10.54
N LYS A 25 23.40 -16.55 -11.42
CA LYS A 25 24.65 -15.79 -11.39
C LYS A 25 24.37 -14.32 -11.60
N VAL A 26 25.15 -13.48 -10.92
CA VAL A 26 25.09 -12.02 -11.08
C VAL A 26 26.48 -11.45 -11.34
N THR A 27 26.57 -10.51 -12.27
CA THR A 27 27.78 -9.74 -12.54
C THR A 27 27.63 -8.33 -11.95
N PRO A 28 28.49 -7.91 -11.00
CA PRO A 28 28.50 -6.53 -10.51
C PRO A 28 28.78 -5.54 -11.64
N ILE A 29 28.26 -4.32 -11.53
CA ILE A 29 28.54 -3.28 -12.51
C ILE A 29 30.04 -2.93 -12.46
N GLY A 30 30.72 -3.05 -13.60
CA GLY A 30 32.18 -2.87 -13.70
C GLY A 30 33.01 -4.10 -13.28
N GLY A 31 32.36 -5.16 -12.80
CA GLY A 31 32.99 -6.46 -12.55
C GLY A 31 33.06 -7.31 -13.83
N GLN A 32 34.10 -8.15 -13.93
CA GLN A 32 34.24 -9.12 -15.03
C GLN A 32 33.92 -10.55 -14.60
N ARG A 33 33.67 -10.79 -13.31
CA ARG A 33 33.43 -12.12 -12.77
C ARG A 33 31.98 -12.27 -12.34
N ASP A 34 31.39 -13.38 -12.75
CA ASP A 34 30.07 -13.81 -12.32
C ASP A 34 30.15 -14.41 -10.92
N ILE A 35 29.17 -14.08 -10.08
CA ILE A 35 29.04 -14.57 -8.70
C ILE A 35 27.78 -15.44 -8.63
N GLU A 36 27.93 -16.68 -8.17
CA GLU A 36 26.78 -17.56 -7.94
C GLU A 36 25.91 -17.05 -6.78
N VAL A 37 24.60 -17.10 -6.99
CA VAL A 37 23.60 -16.61 -6.05
C VAL A 37 22.49 -17.64 -5.90
N ASP A 38 22.14 -17.95 -4.66
CA ASP A 38 20.94 -18.71 -4.33
C ASP A 38 19.94 -17.79 -3.65
N VAL A 39 18.98 -17.29 -4.42
CA VAL A 39 18.01 -16.29 -3.96
C VAL A 39 16.60 -16.70 -4.31
N ARG A 40 15.70 -16.60 -3.32
CA ARG A 40 14.27 -16.63 -3.57
C ARG A 40 13.80 -15.24 -3.98
N VAL A 41 13.14 -15.16 -5.13
CA VAL A 41 12.61 -13.92 -5.69
C VAL A 41 11.10 -13.89 -5.49
N ILE A 42 10.61 -12.77 -4.96
CA ILE A 42 9.19 -12.42 -4.89
C ILE A 42 9.05 -11.11 -5.65
N ALA A 43 8.07 -11.01 -6.54
CA ALA A 43 7.81 -9.80 -7.30
C ALA A 43 6.37 -9.34 -7.07
N THR A 44 6.17 -8.03 -6.99
CA THR A 44 4.86 -7.39 -6.87
C THR A 44 4.67 -6.41 -8.03
N THR A 45 3.42 -6.21 -8.41
CA THR A 45 3.01 -5.26 -9.45
C THR A 45 1.59 -4.79 -9.15
N ASN A 46 1.32 -3.53 -9.47
CA ASN A 46 0.00 -2.92 -9.41
C ASN A 46 -0.66 -2.80 -10.80
N ARG A 47 0.02 -3.25 -11.87
CA ARG A 47 -0.47 -3.17 -13.26
C ARG A 47 -0.89 -4.55 -13.77
N ASN A 48 -1.73 -4.54 -14.81
CA ASN A 48 -2.09 -5.76 -15.51
C ASN A 48 -0.91 -6.24 -16.38
N MET A 49 -0.15 -7.22 -15.87
CA MET A 49 1.04 -7.73 -16.54
C MET A 49 0.75 -8.33 -17.92
N VAL A 50 -0.43 -8.93 -18.12
CA VAL A 50 -0.82 -9.48 -19.42
C VAL A 50 -0.95 -8.36 -20.46
N GLN A 51 -1.46 -7.20 -20.07
CA GLN A 51 -1.53 -6.03 -20.93
C GLN A 51 -0.14 -5.42 -21.18
N GLU A 52 0.69 -5.29 -20.15
CA GLU A 52 2.07 -4.77 -20.29
C GLU A 52 2.93 -5.62 -21.23
N VAL A 53 2.74 -6.95 -21.23
CA VAL A 53 3.38 -7.87 -22.19
C VAL A 53 2.86 -7.62 -23.61
N LYS A 54 1.55 -7.47 -23.80
CA LYS A 54 0.94 -7.16 -25.12
C LYS A 54 1.44 -5.82 -25.68
N GLU A 55 1.64 -4.83 -24.80
CA GLU A 55 2.17 -3.51 -25.16
C GLU A 55 3.70 -3.49 -25.35
N LYS A 56 4.38 -4.65 -25.23
CA LYS A 56 5.85 -4.80 -25.32
C LYS A 56 6.63 -3.96 -24.32
N LYS A 57 5.98 -3.50 -23.24
CA LYS A 57 6.62 -2.81 -22.11
C LYS A 57 7.25 -3.79 -21.14
N PHE A 58 6.75 -5.02 -21.12
CA PHE A 58 7.29 -6.12 -20.34
C PHE A 58 7.64 -7.33 -21.22
N ARG A 59 8.75 -7.99 -20.93
CA ARG A 59 9.16 -9.18 -21.68
C ARG A 59 8.33 -10.39 -21.29
N GLU A 60 7.83 -11.08 -22.30
CA GLU A 60 7.03 -12.29 -22.15
C GLU A 60 7.79 -13.44 -21.44
N ASP A 61 9.08 -13.61 -21.76
CA ASP A 61 9.95 -14.63 -21.16
C ASP A 61 10.12 -14.46 -19.64
N LEU A 62 10.30 -13.22 -19.19
CA LEU A 62 10.37 -12.86 -17.77
C LEU A 62 9.02 -13.04 -17.08
N TYR A 63 7.91 -12.68 -17.75
CA TYR A 63 6.57 -12.81 -17.19
C TYR A 63 6.27 -14.27 -16.84
N TYR A 64 6.45 -15.20 -17.77
CA TYR A 64 6.20 -16.62 -17.49
C TYR A 64 7.13 -17.21 -16.43
N ARG A 65 8.34 -16.67 -16.27
CA ARG A 65 9.28 -17.12 -15.22
C ARG A 65 8.86 -16.65 -13.83
N LEU A 66 8.25 -15.47 -13.73
CA LEU A 66 7.75 -14.91 -12.47
C LEU A 66 6.34 -15.43 -12.13
N ASN A 67 5.49 -15.61 -13.14
CA ASN A 67 4.08 -16.01 -12.99
C ASN A 67 3.87 -17.52 -12.79
N VAL A 68 4.76 -18.17 -12.04
CA VAL A 68 4.63 -19.61 -11.70
C VAL A 68 3.63 -19.81 -10.57
N PHE A 69 3.58 -18.87 -9.62
CA PHE A 69 2.66 -18.91 -8.50
C PHE A 69 2.10 -17.51 -8.23
N PRO A 70 1.07 -17.08 -8.99
CA PRO A 70 0.43 -15.79 -8.78
C PRO A 70 -0.31 -15.77 -7.45
N ILE A 71 -0.10 -14.71 -6.68
CA ILE A 71 -0.88 -14.40 -5.48
C ILE A 71 -1.54 -13.06 -5.74
N GLU A 72 -2.86 -13.09 -5.89
CA GLU A 72 -3.67 -11.88 -6.06
C GLU A 72 -4.10 -11.36 -4.69
N THR A 73 -4.03 -10.04 -4.52
CA THR A 73 -4.50 -9.37 -3.31
C THR A 73 -5.82 -8.68 -3.59
N LEU A 74 -6.81 -8.91 -2.72
CA LEU A 74 -8.09 -8.23 -2.80
C LEU A 74 -7.99 -6.78 -2.31
N ASN A 75 -8.78 -5.91 -2.94
CA ASN A 75 -8.97 -4.56 -2.44
C ASN A 75 -9.63 -4.60 -1.08
N LEU A 76 -9.40 -3.56 -0.28
CA LEU A 76 -9.94 -3.46 1.07
C LEU A 76 -11.48 -3.41 1.08
N SER A 77 -12.09 -2.80 0.05
CA SER A 77 -13.55 -2.78 -0.14
C SER A 77 -14.16 -4.15 -0.43
N GLU A 78 -13.38 -5.11 -0.96
CA GLU A 78 -13.85 -6.47 -1.23
C GLU A 78 -13.81 -7.36 0.03
N ARG A 79 -13.23 -6.86 1.13
CA ARG A 79 -13.09 -7.54 2.42
C ARG A 79 -13.41 -6.59 3.58
N THR A 80 -14.63 -6.11 3.61
CA THR A 80 -15.10 -5.12 4.60
C THR A 80 -14.95 -5.60 6.05
N ASP A 81 -15.11 -6.91 6.30
CA ASP A 81 -14.96 -7.50 7.64
C ASP A 81 -13.53 -7.37 8.20
N ASP A 82 -12.51 -7.25 7.33
CA ASP A 82 -11.11 -7.06 7.73
C ASP A 82 -10.79 -5.60 8.09
N ILE A 83 -11.64 -4.63 7.71
CA ILE A 83 -11.35 -3.19 7.89
C ILE A 83 -11.14 -2.86 9.37
N ILE A 84 -12.03 -3.32 10.26
CA ILE A 84 -11.94 -3.01 11.68
C ILE A 84 -10.73 -3.70 12.35
N PRO A 85 -10.48 -5.01 12.17
CA PRO A 85 -9.27 -5.66 12.65
C PRO A 85 -7.97 -4.98 12.17
N ILE A 86 -7.89 -4.63 10.88
CA ILE A 86 -6.75 -3.92 10.29
C ILE A 86 -6.60 -2.54 10.95
N SER A 87 -7.71 -1.81 11.13
CA SER A 87 -7.69 -0.49 11.78
C SER A 87 -7.12 -0.57 13.19
N ILE A 88 -7.55 -1.56 13.98
CA ILE A 88 -7.03 -1.78 15.34
C ILE A 88 -5.53 -2.10 15.30
N ALA A 89 -5.08 -2.94 14.37
CA ALA A 89 -3.66 -3.28 14.21
C ALA A 89 -2.82 -2.06 13.81
N LEU A 90 -3.32 -1.21 12.92
CA LEU A 90 -2.67 0.03 12.51
C LEU A 90 -2.61 1.05 13.66
N LEU A 91 -3.70 1.23 14.40
CA LEU A 91 -3.72 2.10 15.57
C LEU A 91 -2.70 1.66 16.61
N LYS A 92 -2.64 0.35 16.92
CA LYS A 92 -1.63 -0.22 17.84
C LYS A 92 -0.19 0.04 17.39
N ARG A 93 0.07 0.19 16.09
CA ARG A 93 1.41 0.49 15.56
C ARG A 93 1.80 1.96 15.78
N HIS A 94 0.83 2.85 15.83
CA HIS A 94 1.04 4.31 15.88
C HIS A 94 0.76 4.92 17.26
N THR A 95 0.17 4.18 18.18
CA THR A 95 -0.07 4.61 19.57
C THR A 95 0.92 3.97 20.52
N GLU A 96 1.28 4.68 21.60
CA GLU A 96 2.05 4.09 22.69
C GLU A 96 1.30 2.93 23.36
N ILE A 97 2.07 2.01 23.95
CA ILE A 97 1.51 0.87 24.67
C ILE A 97 0.60 1.38 25.79
N GLY A 98 -0.68 0.95 25.77
CA GLY A 98 -1.68 1.34 26.76
C GLY A 98 -2.50 2.58 26.42
N LYS A 99 -2.25 3.23 25.27
CA LYS A 99 -3.00 4.42 24.81
C LYS A 99 -3.77 4.18 23.51
N LEU A 100 -4.25 2.95 23.31
CA LEU A 100 -5.02 2.62 22.11
C LEU A 100 -6.38 3.34 22.19
N PRO A 101 -6.70 4.26 21.26
CA PRO A 101 -7.98 4.97 21.29
C PRO A 101 -9.14 4.02 20.98
N PHE A 102 -10.28 4.27 21.61
CA PHE A 102 -11.50 3.53 21.33
C PHE A 102 -12.18 4.07 20.07
N ILE A 103 -12.52 3.21 19.10
CA ILE A 103 -13.29 3.57 17.91
C ILE A 103 -14.78 3.43 18.22
N THR A 104 -15.55 4.51 18.13
CA THR A 104 -17.02 4.47 18.32
C THR A 104 -17.71 3.67 17.22
N ASP A 105 -18.93 3.17 17.47
CA ASP A 105 -19.67 2.43 16.43
C ASP A 105 -20.04 3.30 15.22
N ARG A 106 -20.19 4.62 15.42
CA ARG A 106 -20.37 5.59 14.33
C ARG A 106 -19.13 5.66 13.45
N ALA A 107 -17.95 5.77 14.08
CA ALA A 107 -16.68 5.76 13.39
C ALA A 107 -16.46 4.44 12.63
N LYS A 108 -16.73 3.29 13.25
CA LYS A 108 -16.66 1.97 12.59
C LYS A 108 -17.53 1.92 11.33
N LYS A 109 -18.76 2.43 11.41
CA LYS A 109 -19.68 2.45 10.27
C LYS A 109 -19.10 3.25 9.11
N ILE A 110 -18.51 4.42 9.36
CA ILE A 110 -17.86 5.21 8.30
C ILE A 110 -16.68 4.43 7.70
N LEU A 111 -15.86 3.78 8.53
CA LEU A 111 -14.74 2.98 8.05
C LEU A 111 -15.20 1.82 7.16
N THR A 112 -16.31 1.16 7.50
CA THR A 112 -16.82 0.01 6.72
C THR A 112 -17.59 0.42 5.46
N ASP A 113 -18.26 1.57 5.48
CA ASP A 113 -19.10 2.04 4.36
C ASP A 113 -18.26 2.71 3.25
N TYR A 114 -17.02 3.12 3.54
CA TYR A 114 -16.15 3.77 2.58
C TYR A 114 -15.37 2.77 1.71
N ASN A 115 -15.16 3.11 0.42
CA ASN A 115 -14.63 2.18 -0.58
C ASN A 115 -13.09 2.08 -0.60
N TRP A 116 -12.38 2.93 0.15
CA TRP A 116 -10.91 2.90 0.28
C TRP A 116 -10.14 2.76 -1.06
N PRO A 117 -10.25 3.73 -1.99
CA PRO A 117 -9.51 3.69 -3.26
C PRO A 117 -7.99 3.56 -3.07
N GLY A 118 -7.43 4.08 -1.98
CA GLY A 118 -6.01 3.90 -1.61
C GLY A 118 -5.74 2.70 -0.69
N ASN A 119 -6.71 1.79 -0.52
CA ASN A 119 -6.61 0.58 0.28
C ASN A 119 -6.08 0.86 1.70
N VAL A 120 -5.25 -0.04 2.23
CA VAL A 120 -4.66 0.05 3.58
C VAL A 120 -3.80 1.32 3.75
N ARG A 121 -3.19 1.85 2.69
CA ARG A 121 -2.38 3.09 2.76
C ARG A 121 -3.25 4.30 3.09
N GLU A 122 -4.40 4.43 2.45
CA GLU A 122 -5.35 5.51 2.75
C GLU A 122 -5.95 5.34 4.15
N LEU A 123 -6.36 4.11 4.51
CA LEU A 123 -6.87 3.81 5.85
C LEU A 123 -5.87 4.22 6.95
N GLU A 124 -4.60 3.85 6.78
CA GLU A 124 -3.54 4.22 7.72
C GLU A 124 -3.42 5.74 7.87
N ASN A 125 -3.39 6.49 6.77
CA ASN A 125 -3.29 7.95 6.80
C ASN A 125 -4.51 8.61 7.47
N VAL A 126 -5.72 8.08 7.25
CA VAL A 126 -6.94 8.57 7.93
C VAL A 126 -6.86 8.30 9.44
N LEU A 127 -6.45 7.09 9.83
CA LEU A 127 -6.34 6.71 11.24
C LEU A 127 -5.24 7.50 11.98
N GLN A 128 -4.09 7.75 11.34
CA GLN A 128 -3.04 8.60 11.90
C GLN A 128 -3.54 10.02 12.16
N ARG A 129 -4.27 10.61 11.21
CA ARG A 129 -4.88 11.93 11.41
C ARG A 129 -5.93 11.89 12.53
N ALA A 130 -6.73 10.84 12.59
CA ALA A 130 -7.73 10.67 13.65
C ALA A 130 -7.09 10.60 15.05
N ILE A 131 -5.94 9.93 15.21
CA ILE A 131 -5.17 9.88 16.48
C ILE A 131 -4.77 11.29 16.93
N VAL A 132 -4.25 12.11 16.01
CA VAL A 132 -3.82 13.49 16.32
C VAL A 132 -5.02 14.37 16.71
N LEU A 133 -6.17 14.20 16.06
CA LEU A 133 -7.38 14.98 16.33
C LEU A 133 -8.09 14.58 17.63
N CYS A 134 -8.02 13.30 18.02
CA CYS A 134 -8.77 12.78 19.16
C CYS A 134 -8.03 12.83 20.50
N ASP A 135 -6.80 13.38 20.54
CA ASP A 135 -5.93 13.45 21.72
C ASP A 135 -5.85 12.08 22.45
N GLU A 136 -5.68 11.01 21.65
CA GLU A 136 -5.46 9.61 22.08
C GLU A 136 -6.57 8.94 22.91
N LYS A 137 -7.80 9.48 22.97
CA LYS A 137 -8.88 8.88 23.79
C LYS A 137 -9.95 8.14 22.99
N ILE A 138 -10.68 8.86 22.13
CA ILE A 138 -11.87 8.32 21.44
C ILE A 138 -11.90 8.81 20.00
N ILE A 139 -11.83 7.88 19.05
CA ILE A 139 -12.03 8.17 17.63
C ILE A 139 -13.53 8.07 17.34
N ASP A 140 -14.15 9.22 17.07
CA ASP A 140 -15.55 9.33 16.68
C ASP A 140 -15.66 9.76 15.20
N GLU A 141 -16.89 9.84 14.69
CA GLU A 141 -17.18 10.16 13.28
C GLU A 141 -16.48 11.43 12.77
N ASN A 142 -16.37 12.46 13.60
CA ASN A 142 -15.77 13.75 13.24
C ASN A 142 -14.24 13.68 13.04
N HIS A 143 -13.58 12.64 13.57
CA HIS A 143 -12.13 12.45 13.44
C HIS A 143 -11.75 11.69 12.17
N ILE A 144 -12.72 11.03 11.52
CA ILE A 144 -12.49 10.27 10.28
C ILE A 144 -12.71 11.19 9.08
N MET A 145 -11.61 11.72 8.56
CA MET A 145 -11.61 12.56 7.37
C MET A 145 -11.22 11.74 6.14
N VAL A 146 -12.20 11.15 5.46
CA VAL A 146 -11.99 10.57 4.13
C VAL A 146 -12.05 11.68 3.08
N ASP A 147 -11.13 11.70 2.12
CA ASP A 147 -11.14 12.70 1.05
C ASP A 147 -12.34 12.45 0.15
N VAL A 148 -13.45 13.13 0.43
CA VAL A 148 -14.65 13.12 -0.40
C VAL A 148 -14.42 14.00 -1.62
N SER A 149 -13.39 13.71 -2.42
CA SER A 149 -13.19 14.35 -3.73
C SER A 149 -14.28 13.97 -4.75
N CYS A 150 -15.32 13.25 -4.30
CA CYS A 150 -16.61 13.08 -4.98
C CYS A 150 -17.83 13.74 -4.29
N ASN A 151 -17.70 14.53 -3.21
CA ASN A 151 -18.84 15.28 -2.67
C ASN A 151 -18.46 16.51 -1.81
N ASN A 152 -19.03 17.66 -2.17
CA ASN A 152 -18.33 18.93 -2.22
C ASN A 152 -18.64 19.90 -1.05
N ASN A 153 -18.61 19.47 0.22
CA ASN A 153 -19.11 20.36 1.31
C ASN A 153 -18.33 20.43 2.64
N PHE A 154 -17.18 19.76 2.82
CA PHE A 154 -16.50 19.75 4.14
C PHE A 154 -15.26 20.66 4.28
N TYR A 155 -14.70 21.21 3.18
CA TYR A 155 -13.48 22.02 3.25
C TYR A 155 -13.63 23.40 3.92
N LYS A 156 -14.85 23.87 4.20
CA LYS A 156 -15.05 25.20 4.83
C LYS A 156 -14.75 25.24 6.33
N SER A 157 -14.73 24.11 7.04
CA SER A 157 -14.47 24.09 8.50
C SER A 157 -12.97 24.00 8.84
N PHE A 158 -12.09 23.84 7.84
CA PHE A 158 -10.67 23.57 8.06
C PHE A 158 -9.85 24.85 8.35
N ASP A 159 -10.28 26.00 7.84
CA ASP A 159 -9.54 27.27 8.01
C ASP A 159 -9.66 27.87 9.43
N GLU A 160 -10.71 27.52 10.19
CA GLU A 160 -10.92 28.07 11.54
C GLU A 160 -10.15 27.30 12.62
N ASN A 161 -10.12 25.96 12.54
CA ASN A 161 -9.47 25.15 13.59
C ASN A 161 -7.93 25.18 13.54
N VAL A 162 -7.33 25.35 12.35
CA VAL A 162 -5.87 25.47 12.22
C VAL A 162 -5.36 26.79 12.80
N LYS A 163 -6.15 27.86 12.75
CA LYS A 163 -5.78 29.15 13.37
C LYS A 163 -5.79 29.11 14.89
N GLN A 164 -6.60 28.23 15.49
CA GLN A 164 -6.72 28.14 16.95
C GLN A 164 -5.59 27.33 17.60
N ALA A 165 -4.88 26.49 16.83
CA ALA A 165 -3.84 25.60 17.34
C ALA A 165 -2.41 26.19 17.26
N ILE A 166 -2.23 27.39 16.71
CA ILE A 166 -0.90 28.02 16.48
C ILE A 166 -0.70 29.33 17.29
N ILE A 167 -1.54 29.64 18.29
CA ILE A 167 -1.30 30.77 19.21
C ILE A 167 -1.20 30.28 20.65
#